data_AF-A0A7C5TBH3-F1
#
_entry.id   AF-A0A7C5TBH3-F1
#
_cell.length_a   1.000
_cell.length_b   1.000
_cell.length_c   1.000
_cell.angle_alpha   90.00
_cell.angle_beta   90.00
_cell.angle_gamma   90.00
#
_symmetry.space_group_name_H-M   'P 1'
#
loop_
_entity.id
_entity.type
_entity.pdbx_description
1 polymer ?
#
loop_
_entity_poly.entity_id
_entity_poly.type
_entity_poly.pdbx_seq_one_letter_code
_entity_poly.pdbx_strand_id
1 'polypeptide(L)'
;MWKGDFLFPFFRLFLILTFLASSFSFLSCEKGKVSDDTTKIEEGTFENGDRYVIMRSFEENLPNQKTVRFFAFGHKFSIEDVETEEKYYRSYLKVAELAKPYISKKYENVFVFEEHAGLPLLFFGKRGKNARENAPNSLVAAALLQPEFQDASSYYVSKFPEISTFLARPLFLAATDTLWRVFFDTFSKIAKDYGVWVVSCQNSPYPHIEKVQGNSKDGFPISAFVDEVVKDKSYFYVATTSNVWNTCFVFSPQGEIKHYTRKVNLVPTEKSDLQFSSGTYEELSVFRIPGTEVDICVAISLDAFVPRYIQELDSKGCDVLLQPDANSGAWATDGGLGYWQPLEWLGSSMGSIQTKKYIGCPNPHEALFSQKTGQKCNFEEITVNSKSIKYNVNPMMTGNLFEVSFDGQTAITGRDKRARRDINYVGLPKLQDLTFEGKIMFEDGGFILLGPWSFDLSSLTPEEQQNKSRELQKTLYQGEENEGKYLSTILIADLTLEPDF
;
A
#
# COMPACT_ATOMS: atom_id res chain seq x y z
N MET A 1 -6.12 -40.40 -53.09
CA MET A 1 -4.92 -41.24 -53.33
C MET A 1 -4.20 -40.60 -54.51
N TRP A 2 -3.06 -39.94 -54.42
CA TRP A 2 -1.86 -40.20 -53.62
C TRP A 2 -1.09 -38.86 -53.45
N LYS A 3 -0.26 -38.80 -52.39
CA LYS A 3 0.51 -37.64 -51.89
C LYS A 3 1.86 -37.44 -52.63
N GLY A 4 2.47 -36.28 -52.39
CA GLY A 4 3.93 -36.05 -52.35
C GLY A 4 4.36 -34.83 -53.18
N ASP A 5 4.43 -33.62 -52.61
CA ASP A 5 5.54 -33.02 -51.84
C ASP A 5 6.85 -32.92 -52.61
N PHE A 6 7.37 -31.69 -52.82
CA PHE A 6 8.80 -31.39 -52.70
C PHE A 6 9.11 -29.85 -52.70
N LEU A 7 9.71 -29.40 -51.58
CA LEU A 7 10.72 -28.33 -51.37
C LEU A 7 10.43 -26.80 -51.51
N PHE A 8 10.69 -26.11 -50.38
CA PHE A 8 11.13 -24.71 -50.10
C PHE A 8 12.33 -24.21 -50.98
N PRO A 9 12.88 -22.94 -50.90
CA PRO A 9 12.53 -21.72 -50.12
C PRO A 9 12.70 -20.34 -50.89
N PHE A 10 12.54 -19.22 -50.14
CA PHE A 10 13.03 -17.82 -50.36
C PHE A 10 12.20 -16.78 -51.18
N PHE A 11 11.73 -15.76 -50.42
CA PHE A 11 11.74 -14.31 -50.69
C PHE A 11 11.20 -13.73 -52.02
N ARG A 12 10.07 -13.00 -51.95
CA ARG A 12 9.82 -11.62 -52.42
C ARG A 12 8.31 -11.31 -52.28
N LEU A 13 7.92 -10.38 -51.41
CA LEU A 13 7.69 -8.95 -51.69
C LEU A 13 6.31 -8.66 -52.34
N PHE A 14 5.50 -7.83 -51.66
CA PHE A 14 4.35 -7.04 -52.13
C PHE A 14 2.93 -7.68 -52.18
N LEU A 15 1.96 -6.88 -51.67
CA LEU A 15 0.50 -7.07 -51.55
C LEU A 15 0.08 -8.06 -50.44
N ILE A 16 -0.70 -7.69 -49.41
CA ILE A 16 -2.04 -7.10 -49.48
C ILE A 16 -2.28 -6.20 -48.26
N LEU A 17 -2.62 -4.94 -48.56
CA LEU A 17 -3.24 -3.96 -47.68
C LEU A 17 -4.77 -4.08 -47.84
N THR A 18 -5.50 -3.82 -46.75
CA THR A 18 -6.92 -3.43 -46.61
C THR A 18 -8.01 -4.48 -46.32
N PHE A 19 -8.89 -4.03 -45.40
CA PHE A 19 -10.20 -4.53 -44.92
C PHE A 19 -10.16 -5.48 -43.70
N LEU A 20 -10.70 -5.15 -42.51
CA LEU A 20 -11.80 -4.26 -42.13
C LEU A 20 -11.59 -3.60 -40.75
N ALA A 21 -11.73 -2.28 -40.72
CA ALA A 21 -12.12 -1.50 -39.56
C ALA A 21 -13.65 -1.35 -39.57
N SER A 22 -14.27 -1.52 -38.41
CA SER A 22 -15.68 -1.20 -38.14
C SER A 22 -15.74 -0.78 -36.67
N SER A 23 -15.58 0.51 -36.38
CA SER A 23 -16.63 1.53 -36.26
C SER A 23 -17.32 1.49 -34.89
N PHE A 24 -16.85 2.36 -33.98
CA PHE A 24 -17.70 2.91 -32.92
C PHE A 24 -17.84 4.42 -33.14
N SER A 25 -19.10 4.84 -33.13
CA SER A 25 -19.62 6.09 -33.63
C SER A 25 -19.30 7.28 -32.74
N PHE A 26 -18.85 8.36 -33.38
CA PHE A 26 -18.84 9.70 -32.81
C PHE A 26 -20.28 10.19 -32.58
N LEU A 27 -20.62 10.49 -31.33
CA LEU A 27 -21.73 11.36 -30.98
C LEU A 27 -21.17 12.76 -30.73
N SER A 28 -21.63 13.69 -31.56
CA SER A 28 -21.41 15.14 -31.46
C SER A 28 -21.89 15.66 -30.10
N CYS A 29 -20.99 16.30 -29.35
CA CYS A 29 -21.33 17.09 -28.17
C CYS A 29 -20.83 18.53 -28.31
N GLU A 30 -21.66 19.43 -27.81
CA GLU A 30 -21.63 20.89 -27.94
C GLU A 30 -20.33 21.53 -27.42
N LYS A 31 -19.94 22.65 -28.03
CA LYS A 31 -18.84 23.50 -27.55
C LYS A 31 -19.21 24.09 -26.18
N GLY A 32 -18.65 23.51 -25.11
CA GLY A 32 -18.68 24.07 -23.76
C GLY A 32 -17.50 23.56 -22.92
N LYS A 33 -16.59 24.47 -22.54
CA LYS A 33 -15.41 24.32 -21.66
C LYS A 33 -14.51 23.10 -21.89
N VAL A 34 -13.33 23.35 -22.48
CA VAL A 34 -12.19 22.41 -22.45
C VAL A 34 -11.79 22.19 -20.99
N SER A 35 -12.11 21.03 -20.42
CA SER A 35 -11.38 20.53 -19.26
C SER A 35 -10.06 19.94 -19.79
N ASP A 36 -8.94 20.58 -19.48
CA ASP A 36 -7.61 20.00 -19.73
C ASP A 36 -7.41 18.83 -18.76
N ASP A 37 -8.01 17.67 -19.05
CA ASP A 37 -7.72 16.45 -18.29
C ASP A 37 -6.29 16.03 -18.62
N THR A 38 -5.37 16.42 -17.74
CA THR A 38 -3.95 16.05 -17.81
C THR A 38 -3.70 14.57 -17.53
N THR A 39 -4.75 13.84 -17.14
CA THR A 39 -4.67 12.42 -16.80
C THR A 39 -4.44 11.56 -18.04
N LYS A 40 -3.42 10.72 -17.99
CA LYS A 40 -3.19 9.67 -18.98
C LYS A 40 -3.26 8.31 -18.31
N ILE A 41 -3.92 7.37 -18.96
CA ILE A 41 -4.18 6.02 -18.45
C ILE A 41 -3.55 5.02 -19.41
N GLU A 42 -2.81 4.06 -18.86
CA GLU A 42 -2.21 2.96 -19.60
C GLU A 42 -2.55 1.67 -18.85
N GLU A 43 -3.10 0.68 -19.55
CA GLU A 43 -3.46 -0.62 -18.99
C GLU A 43 -2.62 -1.72 -19.63
N GLY A 44 -2.35 -2.77 -18.87
CA GLY A 44 -1.66 -3.93 -19.40
C GLY A 44 -1.75 -5.14 -18.51
N THR A 45 -0.99 -6.17 -18.90
CA THR A 45 -0.94 -7.46 -18.21
C THR A 45 0.52 -7.87 -18.03
N PHE A 46 0.87 -8.35 -16.85
CA PHE A 46 2.15 -9.00 -16.58
C PHE A 46 2.20 -10.39 -17.24
N GLU A 47 3.40 -10.98 -17.35
CA GLU A 47 3.57 -12.33 -17.94
C GLU A 47 2.75 -13.42 -17.24
N ASN A 48 2.49 -13.25 -15.94
CA ASN A 48 1.68 -14.17 -15.14
C ASN A 48 0.16 -13.97 -15.31
N GLY A 49 -0.28 -13.05 -16.17
CA GLY A 49 -1.69 -12.75 -16.41
C GLY A 49 -2.29 -11.68 -15.50
N ASP A 50 -1.55 -11.19 -14.51
CA ASP A 50 -2.03 -10.13 -13.61
C ASP A 50 -2.19 -8.81 -14.34
N ARG A 51 -3.30 -8.11 -14.09
CA ARG A 51 -3.59 -6.82 -14.70
C ARG A 51 -2.90 -5.70 -13.94
N TYR A 52 -2.51 -4.66 -14.67
CA TYR A 52 -2.07 -3.41 -14.08
C TYR A 52 -2.66 -2.19 -14.78
N VAL A 53 -2.77 -1.08 -14.03
CA VAL A 53 -3.13 0.24 -14.54
C VAL A 53 -2.09 1.26 -14.08
N ILE A 54 -1.59 2.06 -15.01
CA ILE A 54 -0.75 3.22 -14.75
C ILE A 54 -1.58 4.45 -15.04
N MET A 55 -1.72 5.34 -14.07
CA MET A 55 -2.33 6.65 -14.26
C MET A 55 -1.32 7.73 -13.92
N ARG A 56 -1.29 8.79 -14.73
CA ARG A 56 -0.34 9.87 -14.53
C ARG A 56 -0.97 11.23 -14.78
N SER A 57 -0.62 12.19 -13.94
CA SER A 57 -1.00 13.60 -14.08
C SER A 57 0.22 14.48 -13.82
N PHE A 58 0.75 15.07 -14.90
CA PHE A 58 1.93 15.93 -14.85
C PHE A 58 1.57 17.35 -15.19
N GLU A 59 2.33 18.29 -14.63
CA GLU A 59 2.20 19.70 -14.91
C GLU A 59 3.49 20.27 -15.50
N GLU A 60 3.33 21.21 -16.42
CA GLU A 60 4.44 21.93 -17.02
C GLU A 60 4.84 23.13 -16.15
N ASN A 61 6.11 23.54 -16.26
CA ASN A 61 6.62 24.78 -15.67
C ASN A 61 6.57 24.91 -14.13
N LEU A 62 6.42 23.80 -13.39
CA LEU A 62 6.49 23.84 -11.93
C LEU A 62 7.91 24.15 -11.40
N PRO A 63 8.02 24.85 -10.26
CA PRO A 63 9.30 25.18 -9.62
C PRO A 63 10.00 23.97 -9.00
N ASN A 64 11.21 23.63 -9.47
CA ASN A 64 11.94 22.42 -9.07
C ASN A 64 12.06 22.25 -7.56
N GLN A 65 12.34 23.32 -6.81
CA GLN A 65 12.56 23.23 -5.36
C GLN A 65 11.27 22.94 -4.59
N LYS A 66 10.09 23.22 -5.14
CA LYS A 66 8.81 23.00 -4.46
C LYS A 66 8.05 21.80 -5.01
N THR A 67 8.62 21.07 -5.96
CA THR A 67 7.95 20.01 -6.68
C THR A 67 8.68 18.68 -6.55
N VAL A 68 7.92 17.65 -6.20
CA VAL A 68 8.39 16.27 -6.12
C VAL A 68 7.43 15.40 -6.93
N ARG A 69 7.97 14.42 -7.65
CA ARG A 69 7.17 13.41 -8.35
C ARG A 69 6.93 12.22 -7.43
N PHE A 70 5.67 11.97 -7.10
CA PHE A 70 5.27 10.83 -6.28
C PHE A 70 4.72 9.69 -7.15
N PHE A 71 5.02 8.47 -6.73
CA PHE A 71 4.54 7.23 -7.32
C PHE A 71 3.85 6.42 -6.20
N ALA A 72 2.53 6.29 -6.25
CA ALA A 72 1.78 5.43 -5.34
C ALA A 72 1.61 4.06 -5.99
N PHE A 73 2.18 3.02 -5.38
CA PHE A 73 2.11 1.64 -5.86
C PHE A 73 1.04 0.86 -5.10
N GLY A 74 -0.09 0.60 -5.75
CA GLY A 74 -1.00 -0.45 -5.30
C GLY A 74 -0.48 -1.80 -5.76
N HIS A 75 0.43 -2.40 -5.00
CA HIS A 75 1.08 -3.66 -5.34
C HIS A 75 0.14 -4.84 -5.06
N LYS A 76 -0.07 -5.68 -6.09
CA LYS A 76 -0.66 -7.01 -5.90
C LYS A 76 0.44 -7.99 -5.49
N PHE A 77 0.41 -8.44 -4.25
CA PHE A 77 1.30 -9.50 -3.76
C PHE A 77 0.70 -10.89 -3.98
N SER A 78 1.56 -11.90 -3.97
CA SER A 78 1.20 -13.31 -3.96
C SER A 78 1.99 -14.06 -2.90
N ILE A 79 1.43 -15.11 -2.30
CA ILE A 79 2.14 -15.90 -1.29
C ILE A 79 3.37 -16.63 -1.86
N GLU A 80 3.38 -16.90 -3.17
CA GLU A 80 4.50 -17.49 -3.89
C GLU A 80 5.70 -16.53 -3.98
N ASP A 81 5.47 -15.22 -3.83
CA ASP A 81 6.52 -14.21 -3.91
C ASP A 81 7.54 -14.38 -2.78
N VAL A 82 7.13 -14.91 -1.62
CA VAL A 82 8.01 -15.05 -0.45
C VAL A 82 8.78 -16.36 -0.41
N GLU A 83 8.78 -17.17 -1.46
CA GLU A 83 9.54 -18.42 -1.49
C GLU A 83 11.07 -18.21 -1.44
N THR A 84 11.58 -17.14 -2.05
CA THR A 84 13.03 -16.83 -2.12
C THR A 84 13.26 -15.32 -2.16
N GLU A 85 14.49 -14.89 -1.84
CA GLU A 85 14.89 -13.47 -1.93
C GLU A 85 14.67 -12.90 -3.33
N GLU A 86 14.95 -13.69 -4.38
CA GLU A 86 14.79 -13.26 -5.77
C GLU A 86 13.31 -13.08 -6.15
N LYS A 87 12.43 -14.02 -5.77
CA LYS A 87 11.00 -13.91 -6.07
C LYS A 87 10.37 -12.70 -5.40
N TYR A 88 10.72 -12.44 -4.14
CA TYR A 88 10.21 -11.29 -3.40
C TYR A 88 10.69 -9.99 -4.03
N TYR A 89 12.00 -9.90 -4.32
CA TYR A 89 12.57 -8.75 -5.03
C TYR A 89 11.90 -8.51 -6.38
N ARG A 90 11.67 -9.57 -7.17
CA ARG A 90 11.00 -9.47 -8.49
C ARG A 90 9.56 -9.00 -8.40
N SER A 91 8.84 -9.36 -7.35
CA SER A 91 7.46 -8.92 -7.14
C SER A 91 7.35 -7.41 -7.00
N TYR A 92 8.31 -6.75 -6.36
CA TYR A 92 8.37 -5.28 -6.28
C TYR A 92 9.08 -4.65 -7.48
N LEU A 93 10.11 -5.31 -8.01
CA LEU A 93 10.87 -4.80 -9.15
C LEU A 93 9.98 -4.62 -10.38
N LYS A 94 9.04 -5.53 -10.66
CA LYS A 94 8.18 -5.45 -11.86
C LYS A 94 7.38 -4.15 -11.91
N VAL A 95 6.88 -3.65 -10.77
CA VAL A 95 6.14 -2.37 -10.71
C VAL A 95 7.08 -1.17 -10.79
N ALA A 96 8.29 -1.26 -10.20
CA ALA A 96 9.32 -0.24 -10.35
C ALA A 96 9.84 -0.12 -11.81
N GLU A 97 9.96 -1.24 -12.53
CA GLU A 97 10.32 -1.28 -13.96
C GLU A 97 9.27 -0.57 -14.82
N LEU A 98 7.98 -0.77 -14.56
CA LEU A 98 6.89 -0.04 -15.22
C LEU A 98 6.93 1.46 -14.93
N ALA A 99 7.34 1.86 -13.72
CA ALA A 99 7.47 3.27 -13.33
C ALA A 99 8.70 3.96 -13.96
N LYS A 100 9.74 3.21 -14.35
CA LYS A 100 11.03 3.72 -14.85
C LYS A 100 10.93 4.80 -15.93
N PRO A 101 10.09 4.67 -16.98
CA PRO A 101 10.00 5.68 -18.04
C PRO A 101 9.49 7.04 -17.54
N TYR A 102 8.85 7.07 -16.38
CA TYR A 102 8.21 8.25 -15.81
C TYR A 102 9.03 8.90 -14.69
N ILE A 103 10.19 8.36 -14.34
CA ILE A 103 11.11 9.00 -13.40
C ILE A 103 11.53 10.36 -13.97
N SER A 104 11.27 11.41 -13.20
CA SER A 104 11.59 12.77 -13.58
C SER A 104 13.09 12.99 -13.53
N LYS A 105 13.64 13.64 -14.57
CA LYS A 105 15.00 14.19 -14.54
C LYS A 105 15.08 15.59 -13.92
N LYS A 106 13.91 16.20 -13.66
CA LYS A 106 13.78 17.59 -13.20
C LYS A 106 13.48 17.69 -11.70
N TYR A 107 12.77 16.70 -11.17
CA TYR A 107 12.28 16.68 -9.79
C TYR A 107 12.85 15.46 -9.06
N GLU A 108 12.94 15.56 -7.74
CA GLU A 108 13.09 14.38 -6.89
C GLU A 108 11.91 13.43 -7.10
N ASN A 109 12.17 12.13 -6.97
CA ASN A 109 11.18 11.08 -7.19
C ASN A 109 11.02 10.26 -5.91
N VAL A 110 9.78 10.03 -5.50
CA VAL A 110 9.44 9.26 -4.29
C VAL A 110 8.51 8.10 -4.67
N PHE A 111 8.99 6.89 -4.45
CA PHE A 111 8.23 5.66 -4.60
C PHE A 111 7.59 5.32 -3.26
N VAL A 112 6.26 5.21 -3.21
CA VAL A 112 5.49 4.94 -1.99
C VAL A 112 4.76 3.61 -2.16
N PHE A 113 5.18 2.63 -1.37
CA PHE A 113 4.58 1.30 -1.29
C PHE A 113 3.62 1.20 -0.08
N GLU A 114 2.95 0.07 0.01
CA GLU A 114 1.93 -0.28 0.99
C GLU A 114 2.45 -0.56 2.42
N GLU A 115 1.52 -0.58 3.39
CA GLU A 115 1.77 -0.73 4.83
C GLU A 115 2.44 -2.04 5.26
N HIS A 116 2.06 -3.15 4.62
CA HIS A 116 2.43 -4.48 5.08
C HIS A 116 3.29 -5.22 4.06
N ALA A 117 4.12 -4.48 3.31
CA ALA A 117 5.04 -5.04 2.34
C ALA A 117 5.87 -6.20 2.90
N GLY A 118 6.27 -6.10 4.17
CA GLY A 118 7.04 -7.15 4.83
C GLY A 118 6.24 -8.18 5.66
N LEU A 119 4.92 -8.04 5.84
CA LEU A 119 4.11 -9.02 6.59
C LEU A 119 4.12 -10.42 5.93
N PRO A 120 3.97 -10.57 4.60
CA PRO A 120 4.03 -11.87 3.95
C PRO A 120 5.35 -12.61 4.18
N LEU A 121 6.46 -11.90 4.44
CA LEU A 121 7.77 -12.50 4.71
C LEU A 121 7.80 -13.37 5.97
N LEU A 122 6.78 -13.32 6.81
CA LEU A 122 6.63 -14.28 7.91
C LEU A 122 6.56 -15.73 7.39
N PHE A 123 6.02 -15.91 6.18
CA PHE A 123 5.93 -17.18 5.47
C PHE A 123 7.07 -17.37 4.48
N PHE A 124 8.22 -16.74 4.69
CA PHE A 124 9.33 -16.81 3.75
C PHE A 124 10.04 -18.17 3.75
N GLY A 125 10.61 -18.53 2.60
CA GLY A 125 11.66 -19.55 2.51
C GLY A 125 11.25 -20.97 2.87
N LYS A 126 12.20 -21.73 3.42
CA LYS A 126 12.00 -23.12 3.81
C LYS A 126 11.07 -23.24 5.02
N ARG A 127 11.20 -22.36 6.01
CA ARG A 127 10.37 -22.34 7.22
C ARG A 127 8.91 -22.06 6.90
N GLY A 128 8.64 -21.18 5.95
CA GLY A 128 7.28 -20.89 5.51
C GLY A 128 6.66 -21.97 4.62
N LYS A 129 7.43 -22.93 4.08
CA LYS A 129 6.98 -23.83 3.01
C LYS A 129 5.71 -24.60 3.37
N ASN A 130 5.70 -25.22 4.54
CA ASN A 130 4.57 -26.05 4.97
C ASN A 130 3.29 -25.21 5.13
N ALA A 131 3.41 -24.00 5.67
CA ALA A 131 2.30 -23.07 5.80
C ALA A 131 1.75 -22.68 4.42
N ARG A 132 2.61 -22.29 3.47
CA ARG A 132 2.18 -21.91 2.11
C ARG A 132 1.46 -23.05 1.37
N GLU A 133 1.95 -24.28 1.51
CA GLU A 133 1.43 -25.43 0.74
C GLU A 133 0.17 -26.06 1.36
N ASN A 134 0.02 -26.00 2.68
CA ASN A 134 -0.96 -26.84 3.39
C ASN A 134 -1.92 -26.08 4.31
N ALA A 135 -1.71 -24.79 4.56
CA ALA A 135 -2.59 -24.05 5.46
C ALA A 135 -3.90 -23.65 4.74
N PRO A 136 -5.07 -24.02 5.28
CA PRO A 136 -6.36 -23.60 4.75
C PRO A 136 -6.76 -22.18 5.20
N ASN A 137 -6.03 -21.60 6.15
CA ASN A 137 -6.24 -20.24 6.65
C ASN A 137 -5.02 -19.71 7.42
N SER A 138 -5.00 -18.42 7.68
CA SER A 138 -3.93 -17.64 8.31
C SER A 138 -3.61 -18.11 9.73
N LEU A 139 -4.63 -18.51 10.51
CA LEU A 139 -4.43 -19.05 11.86
C LEU A 139 -3.68 -20.39 11.83
N VAL A 140 -4.09 -21.31 10.94
CA VAL A 140 -3.38 -22.58 10.75
C VAL A 140 -1.98 -22.33 10.18
N ALA A 141 -1.84 -21.37 9.26
CA ALA A 141 -0.54 -21.00 8.72
C ALA A 141 0.42 -20.55 9.82
N ALA A 142 -0.03 -19.68 10.73
CA ALA A 142 0.77 -19.22 11.88
C ALA A 142 1.13 -20.37 12.84
N ALA A 143 0.23 -21.34 13.04
CA ALA A 143 0.52 -22.52 13.86
C ALA A 143 1.59 -23.43 13.22
N LEU A 144 1.56 -23.58 11.89
CA LEU A 144 2.56 -24.37 11.15
C LEU A 144 3.96 -23.75 11.17
N LEU A 145 4.09 -22.45 11.44
CA LEU A 145 5.40 -21.79 11.59
C LEU A 145 6.05 -22.07 12.94
N GLN A 146 5.29 -22.41 13.99
CA GLN A 146 5.82 -22.57 15.35
C GLN A 146 6.99 -23.56 15.45
N PRO A 147 6.88 -24.81 14.96
CA PRO A 147 8.01 -25.75 15.03
C PRO A 147 9.23 -25.27 14.24
N GLU A 148 9.02 -24.51 13.16
CA GLU A 148 10.08 -24.02 12.27
C GLU A 148 10.91 -22.87 12.87
N PHE A 149 10.34 -22.15 13.85
CA PHE A 149 10.99 -21.05 14.56
C PHE A 149 11.32 -21.39 16.03
N GLN A 150 11.13 -22.63 16.48
CA GLN A 150 11.20 -23.01 17.90
C GLN A 150 12.53 -22.62 18.57
N ASP A 151 13.67 -22.82 17.91
CA ASP A 151 14.98 -22.50 18.48
C ASP A 151 15.15 -20.99 18.71
N ALA A 152 14.82 -20.17 17.72
CA ALA A 152 14.86 -18.72 17.84
C ALA A 152 13.81 -18.18 18.82
N SER A 153 12.60 -18.76 18.85
CA SER A 153 11.58 -18.41 19.83
C SER A 153 12.07 -18.69 21.26
N SER A 154 12.73 -19.83 21.49
CA SER A 154 13.29 -20.19 22.81
C SER A 154 14.38 -19.21 23.24
N TYR A 155 15.23 -18.77 22.31
CA TYR A 155 16.20 -17.72 22.55
C TYR A 155 15.52 -16.44 23.06
N TYR A 156 14.48 -15.94 22.38
CA TYR A 156 13.81 -14.69 22.74
C TYR A 156 12.96 -14.78 24.01
N VAL A 157 12.32 -15.92 24.27
CA VAL A 157 11.60 -16.14 25.54
C VAL A 157 12.56 -16.13 26.73
N SER A 158 13.79 -16.64 26.57
CA SER A 158 14.79 -16.55 27.64
C SER A 158 15.34 -15.13 27.81
N LYS A 159 15.52 -14.41 26.69
CA LYS A 159 16.09 -13.06 26.66
C LYS A 159 15.14 -12.00 27.21
N PHE A 160 13.84 -12.18 26.98
CA PHE A 160 12.80 -11.24 27.34
C PHE A 160 11.70 -11.95 28.15
N PRO A 161 11.92 -12.26 29.43
CA PRO A 161 10.98 -13.02 30.25
C PRO A 161 9.64 -12.29 30.49
N GLU A 162 9.57 -11.00 30.19
CA GLU A 162 8.36 -10.18 30.27
C GLU A 162 7.40 -10.41 29.09
N ILE A 163 7.85 -11.00 27.98
CA ILE A 163 6.96 -11.22 26.84
C ILE A 163 5.96 -12.31 27.17
N SER A 164 4.73 -12.06 26.73
CA SER A 164 3.69 -13.08 26.71
C SER A 164 4.18 -14.32 25.94
N THR A 165 3.94 -15.52 26.48
CA THR A 165 4.20 -16.78 25.77
C THR A 165 3.13 -17.09 24.72
N PHE A 166 2.17 -16.18 24.50
CA PHE A 166 1.25 -16.27 23.37
C PHE A 166 2.03 -16.16 22.05
N LEU A 167 1.55 -16.87 21.03
CA LEU A 167 2.36 -17.29 19.88
C LEU A 167 2.91 -16.17 19.00
N ALA A 168 2.25 -15.01 18.94
CA ALA A 168 2.58 -13.99 17.94
C ALA A 168 3.86 -13.22 18.25
N ARG A 169 3.99 -12.66 19.46
CA ARG A 169 5.17 -11.85 19.82
C ARG A 169 6.49 -12.64 19.71
N PRO A 170 6.63 -13.85 20.27
CA PRO A 170 7.83 -14.67 20.09
C PRO A 170 8.11 -15.01 18.64
N LEU A 171 7.07 -15.28 17.84
CA LEU A 171 7.22 -15.61 16.42
C LEU A 171 7.80 -14.42 15.62
N PHE A 172 7.27 -13.20 15.79
CA PHE A 172 7.81 -12.02 15.11
C PHE A 172 9.26 -11.72 15.55
N LEU A 173 9.58 -11.90 16.83
CA LEU A 173 10.96 -11.77 17.31
C LEU A 173 11.86 -12.85 16.68
N ALA A 174 11.42 -14.11 16.66
CA ALA A 174 12.13 -15.23 16.04
C ALA A 174 12.39 -15.01 14.55
N ALA A 175 11.44 -14.37 13.86
CA ALA A 175 11.53 -14.03 12.45
C ALA A 175 12.29 -12.72 12.15
N THR A 176 12.93 -12.07 13.15
CA THR A 176 13.61 -10.77 12.97
C THR A 176 14.56 -10.74 11.77
N ASP A 177 15.43 -11.75 11.60
CA ASP A 177 16.37 -11.77 10.45
C ASP A 177 15.62 -11.85 9.13
N THR A 178 14.71 -12.80 8.99
CA THR A 178 13.91 -13.01 7.78
C THR A 178 13.11 -11.76 7.39
N LEU A 179 12.35 -11.22 8.35
CA LEU A 179 11.52 -10.04 8.16
C LEU A 179 12.35 -8.82 7.81
N TRP A 180 13.48 -8.60 8.49
CA TRP A 180 14.27 -7.40 8.27
C TRP A 180 15.15 -7.49 7.03
N ARG A 181 15.92 -8.57 6.85
CA ARG A 181 16.90 -8.72 5.76
C ARG A 181 16.25 -8.61 4.40
N VAL A 182 15.26 -9.46 4.13
CA VAL A 182 14.66 -9.58 2.80
C VAL A 182 13.94 -8.29 2.41
N PHE A 183 13.26 -7.67 3.38
CA PHE A 183 12.65 -6.34 3.24
C PHE A 183 13.69 -5.26 2.96
N PHE A 184 14.67 -5.09 3.84
CA PHE A 184 15.68 -4.04 3.75
C PHE A 184 16.46 -4.15 2.44
N ASP A 185 16.94 -5.34 2.09
CA ASP A 185 17.74 -5.56 0.89
C ASP A 185 16.93 -5.25 -0.38
N THR A 186 15.63 -5.60 -0.40
CA THR A 186 14.73 -5.31 -1.54
C THR A 186 14.54 -3.82 -1.74
N PHE A 187 14.08 -3.09 -0.73
CA PHE A 187 13.75 -1.67 -0.89
C PHE A 187 15.00 -0.77 -0.92
N SER A 188 16.07 -1.13 -0.22
CA SER A 188 17.39 -0.49 -0.36
C SER A 188 17.92 -0.62 -1.79
N LYS A 189 17.81 -1.83 -2.37
CA LYS A 189 18.24 -2.08 -3.75
C LYS A 189 17.39 -1.34 -4.77
N ILE A 190 16.06 -1.33 -4.64
CA ILE A 190 15.18 -0.55 -5.52
C ILE A 190 15.54 0.95 -5.45
N ALA A 191 15.71 1.50 -4.26
CA ALA A 191 16.09 2.91 -4.09
C ALA A 191 17.41 3.23 -4.82
N LYS A 192 18.42 2.36 -4.66
CA LYS A 192 19.73 2.51 -5.28
C LYS A 192 19.75 2.33 -6.79
N ASP A 193 19.09 1.29 -7.29
CA ASP A 193 19.11 0.95 -8.72
C ASP A 193 18.35 1.99 -9.57
N TYR A 194 17.34 2.63 -8.98
CA TYR A 194 16.52 3.64 -9.66
C TYR A 194 16.88 5.08 -9.29
N GLY A 195 17.71 5.28 -8.26
CA GLY A 195 18.12 6.60 -7.80
C GLY A 195 16.94 7.42 -7.27
N VAL A 196 16.03 6.79 -6.52
CA VAL A 196 14.79 7.38 -6.01
C VAL A 196 14.69 7.24 -4.50
N TRP A 197 13.91 8.11 -3.88
CA TRP A 197 13.46 7.89 -2.50
C TRP A 197 12.43 6.78 -2.49
N VAL A 198 12.48 5.88 -1.50
CA VAL A 198 11.51 4.78 -1.36
C VAL A 198 10.89 4.83 0.03
N VAL A 199 9.57 4.73 0.10
CA VAL A 199 8.81 4.58 1.34
C VAL A 199 8.14 3.22 1.31
N SER A 200 8.43 2.39 2.31
CA SER A 200 7.88 1.04 2.44
C SER A 200 7.86 0.64 3.91
N CYS A 201 7.02 -0.34 4.25
CA CYS A 201 6.63 -0.58 5.64
C CYS A 201 6.75 -2.06 6.03
N GLN A 202 7.19 -2.29 7.27
CA GLN A 202 7.48 -3.60 7.82
C GLN A 202 7.20 -3.66 9.34
N ASN A 203 6.76 -4.84 9.77
CA ASN A 203 6.57 -5.25 11.15
C ASN A 203 7.88 -5.79 11.71
N SER A 204 8.60 -5.00 12.52
CA SER A 204 9.90 -5.44 13.06
C SER A 204 10.28 -4.74 14.37
N PRO A 205 11.34 -5.23 15.06
CA PRO A 205 11.92 -4.56 16.23
C PRO A 205 12.80 -3.33 15.93
N TYR A 206 12.85 -2.82 14.69
CA TYR A 206 13.74 -1.71 14.32
C TYR A 206 13.49 -0.42 15.16
N PRO A 207 14.54 0.38 15.48
CA PRO A 207 15.97 0.22 15.17
C PRO A 207 16.73 -0.66 16.16
N HIS A 208 16.03 -1.37 17.05
CA HIS A 208 16.62 -2.18 18.10
C HIS A 208 16.97 -3.57 17.58
N ILE A 209 17.84 -3.60 16.58
CA ILE A 209 18.40 -4.82 15.98
C ILE A 209 19.92 -4.73 15.90
N GLU A 210 20.60 -5.86 16.07
CA GLU A 210 22.07 -5.97 16.00
C GLU A 210 22.44 -6.97 14.89
N LYS A 211 23.43 -6.62 14.06
CA LYS A 211 24.00 -7.53 13.06
C LYS A 211 25.10 -8.37 13.73
N VAL A 212 24.92 -9.69 13.76
CA VAL A 212 25.79 -10.65 14.45
C VAL A 212 26.47 -11.57 13.44
N GLN A 213 27.76 -11.85 13.63
CA GLN A 213 28.52 -12.87 12.89
C GLN A 213 28.81 -14.07 13.79
N GLY A 214 28.79 -15.29 13.23
CA GLY A 214 29.00 -16.53 14.00
C GLY A 214 27.75 -16.96 14.78
N ASN A 215 27.92 -17.40 16.03
CA ASN A 215 26.81 -17.80 16.90
C ASN A 215 26.26 -16.58 17.67
N SER A 216 25.04 -16.70 18.20
CA SER A 216 24.51 -15.71 19.14
C SER A 216 25.37 -15.62 20.41
N LYS A 217 25.20 -14.52 21.17
CA LYS A 217 25.91 -14.32 22.45
C LYS A 217 25.70 -15.48 23.44
N ASP A 218 24.55 -16.13 23.37
CA ASP A 218 24.15 -17.26 24.23
C ASP A 218 24.41 -18.64 23.59
N GLY A 219 25.19 -18.67 22.51
CA GLY A 219 25.66 -19.90 21.88
C GLY A 219 24.71 -20.54 20.86
N PHE A 220 23.57 -19.92 20.53
CA PHE A 220 22.67 -20.43 19.51
C PHE A 220 23.32 -20.32 18.12
N PRO A 221 23.25 -21.36 17.27
CA PRO A 221 23.83 -21.33 15.94
C PRO A 221 23.05 -20.37 15.03
N ILE A 222 23.72 -19.83 14.01
CA ILE A 222 23.08 -18.97 13.00
C ILE A 222 21.86 -19.64 12.33
N SER A 223 21.86 -20.97 12.18
CA SER A 223 20.75 -21.75 11.61
C SER A 223 19.46 -21.66 12.43
N ALA A 224 19.54 -21.28 13.71
CA ALA A 224 18.36 -20.99 14.52
C ALA A 224 17.63 -19.74 14.02
N PHE A 225 18.34 -18.77 13.44
CA PHE A 225 17.78 -17.48 13.03
C PHE A 225 17.60 -17.34 11.53
N VAL A 226 18.55 -17.84 10.74
CA VAL A 226 18.59 -17.66 9.28
C VAL A 226 17.97 -18.86 8.56
N ASP A 227 17.04 -18.58 7.65
CA ASP A 227 16.42 -19.59 6.79
C ASP A 227 17.45 -20.22 5.83
N GLU A 228 17.28 -21.51 5.52
CA GLU A 228 18.17 -22.25 4.64
C GLU A 228 18.27 -21.65 3.23
N VAL A 229 17.22 -21.00 2.73
CA VAL A 229 17.22 -20.43 1.37
C VAL A 229 17.97 -19.10 1.25
N VAL A 230 18.33 -18.45 2.36
CA VAL A 230 19.09 -17.19 2.35
C VAL A 230 20.48 -17.43 1.79
N LYS A 231 20.91 -16.60 0.83
CA LYS A 231 22.21 -16.80 0.17
C LYS A 231 23.41 -16.49 1.08
N ASP A 232 23.36 -15.37 1.79
CA ASP A 232 24.44 -14.95 2.70
C ASP A 232 24.15 -15.33 4.15
N LYS A 233 24.77 -16.42 4.60
CA LYS A 233 24.72 -16.94 5.98
C LYS A 233 25.99 -16.61 6.77
N SER A 234 26.68 -15.51 6.46
CA SER A 234 27.83 -15.04 7.24
C SER A 234 27.43 -14.22 8.47
N TYR A 235 26.18 -13.72 8.49
CA TYR A 235 25.63 -12.92 9.58
C TYR A 235 24.13 -13.11 9.71
N PHE A 236 23.56 -12.60 10.80
CA PHE A 236 22.12 -12.48 11.01
C PHE A 236 21.74 -11.27 11.86
N TYR A 237 20.49 -10.83 11.78
CA TYR A 237 19.95 -9.78 12.63
C TYR A 237 19.23 -10.37 13.86
N VAL A 238 19.53 -9.83 15.04
CA VAL A 238 18.84 -10.16 16.28
C VAL A 238 18.17 -8.95 16.90
N ALA A 239 16.99 -9.13 17.48
CA ALA A 239 16.32 -8.09 18.24
C ALA A 239 17.04 -7.83 19.57
N THR A 240 17.15 -6.56 19.93
CA THR A 240 17.66 -6.08 21.23
C THR A 240 16.57 -5.50 22.12
N THR A 241 15.32 -5.52 21.66
CA THR A 241 14.11 -5.20 22.42
C THR A 241 13.08 -6.31 22.24
N SER A 242 12.15 -6.41 23.19
CA SER A 242 10.98 -7.28 23.08
C SER A 242 9.86 -6.67 22.23
N ASN A 243 9.93 -5.39 21.89
CA ASN A 243 8.91 -4.71 21.09
C ASN A 243 9.01 -5.01 19.59
N VAL A 244 7.84 -5.09 18.96
CA VAL A 244 7.68 -5.25 17.50
C VAL A 244 6.68 -4.19 17.06
N TRP A 245 7.04 -3.37 16.07
CA TRP A 245 6.21 -2.28 15.58
C TRP A 245 5.91 -2.45 14.09
N ASN A 246 4.70 -2.08 13.69
CA ASN A 246 4.41 -1.72 12.31
C ASN A 246 5.10 -0.37 12.02
N THR A 247 6.09 -0.38 11.12
CA THR A 247 7.00 0.76 10.90
C THR A 247 7.17 1.02 9.41
N CYS A 248 7.01 2.26 8.98
CA CYS A 248 7.36 2.71 7.64
C CYS A 248 8.73 3.38 7.62
N PHE A 249 9.49 3.17 6.56
CA PHE A 249 10.87 3.61 6.39
C PHE A 249 11.00 4.48 5.15
N VAL A 250 11.81 5.54 5.22
CA VAL A 250 12.21 6.34 4.07
C VAL A 250 13.65 5.99 3.72
N PHE A 251 13.85 5.29 2.62
CA PHE A 251 15.15 4.98 2.03
C PHE A 251 15.57 6.12 1.08
N SER A 252 16.83 6.52 1.20
CA SER A 252 17.47 7.44 0.26
C SER A 252 17.80 6.76 -1.08
N PRO A 253 18.06 7.54 -2.14
CA PRO A 253 18.59 7.04 -3.41
C PRO A 253 19.90 6.26 -3.31
N GLN A 254 20.57 6.27 -2.15
CA GLN A 254 21.78 5.47 -1.88
C GLN A 254 21.46 4.12 -1.23
N GLY A 255 20.18 3.86 -0.90
CA GLY A 255 19.72 2.65 -0.22
C GLY A 255 19.80 2.73 1.31
N GLU A 256 20.06 3.91 1.89
CA GLU A 256 20.16 4.10 3.34
C GLU A 256 18.85 4.61 3.92
N ILE A 257 18.44 4.12 5.08
CA ILE A 257 17.27 4.65 5.82
C ILE A 257 17.62 6.03 6.37
N LYS A 258 16.78 7.03 6.08
CA LYS A 258 16.93 8.43 6.55
C LYS A 258 15.84 8.85 7.53
N HIS A 259 14.72 8.13 7.55
CA HIS A 259 13.59 8.40 8.44
C HIS A 259 12.78 7.12 8.65
N TYR A 260 12.07 7.04 9.77
CA TYR A 260 11.07 5.99 10.01
C TYR A 260 9.96 6.50 10.92
N THR A 261 8.76 5.94 10.75
CA THR A 261 7.59 6.25 11.57
C THR A 261 6.99 4.94 12.06
N ARG A 262 6.69 4.84 13.36
CA ARG A 262 5.98 3.71 13.97
C ARG A 262 4.50 4.02 14.04
N LYS A 263 3.67 3.04 13.68
CA LYS A 263 2.20 3.18 13.76
C LYS A 263 1.78 3.41 15.19
N VAL A 264 0.98 4.44 15.44
CA VAL A 264 0.56 4.82 16.81
C VAL A 264 -0.78 4.18 17.14
N ASN A 265 -1.75 4.36 16.26
CA ASN A 265 -3.12 3.89 16.43
C ASN A 265 -3.25 2.52 15.74
N LEU A 266 -3.23 1.45 16.54
CA LEU A 266 -3.34 0.08 16.04
C LEU A 266 -4.80 -0.34 15.88
N VAL A 267 -5.11 -1.15 14.87
CA VAL A 267 -6.41 -1.83 14.81
C VAL A 267 -6.48 -2.96 15.86
N PRO A 268 -7.68 -3.45 16.22
CA PRO A 268 -7.82 -4.51 17.22
C PRO A 268 -7.01 -5.78 16.94
N THR A 269 -6.91 -6.20 15.67
CA THR A 269 -6.14 -7.38 15.24
C THR A 269 -4.62 -7.19 15.42
N GLU A 270 -4.09 -6.02 15.07
CA GLU A 270 -2.68 -5.68 15.30
C GLU A 270 -2.31 -5.72 16.79
N LYS A 271 -3.21 -5.24 17.66
CA LYS A 271 -2.98 -5.20 19.10
C LYS A 271 -3.17 -6.56 19.78
N SER A 272 -4.22 -7.29 19.42
CA SER A 272 -4.66 -8.49 20.16
C SER A 272 -4.06 -9.76 19.58
N ASP A 273 -4.06 -9.89 18.25
CA ASP A 273 -3.69 -11.13 17.57
C ASP A 273 -2.22 -11.11 17.17
N LEU A 274 -1.76 -10.01 16.55
CA LEU A 274 -0.35 -9.84 16.14
C LEU A 274 0.54 -9.33 17.29
N GLN A 275 -0.06 -8.79 18.34
CA GLN A 275 0.61 -8.25 19.52
C GLN A 275 1.69 -7.22 19.19
N PHE A 276 1.42 -6.32 18.24
CA PHE A 276 2.31 -5.21 17.95
C PHE A 276 2.31 -4.17 19.07
N SER A 277 3.42 -3.47 19.17
CA SER A 277 3.63 -2.34 20.07
C SER A 277 3.22 -1.07 19.33
N SER A 278 2.58 -0.14 20.03
CA SER A 278 2.29 1.19 19.48
C SER A 278 3.56 2.04 19.48
N GLY A 279 3.69 2.90 18.47
CA GLY A 279 4.50 4.12 18.55
C GLY A 279 3.85 5.15 19.49
N THR A 280 4.49 6.31 19.59
CA THR A 280 4.01 7.42 20.43
C THR A 280 3.80 8.70 19.63
N TYR A 281 2.92 9.58 20.10
CA TYR A 281 2.67 10.87 19.44
C TYR A 281 3.91 11.78 19.49
N GLU A 282 4.74 11.62 20.52
CA GLU A 282 5.98 12.37 20.73
C GLU A 282 7.06 12.04 19.69
N GLU A 283 7.05 10.81 19.16
CA GLU A 283 7.96 10.36 18.09
C GLU A 283 7.56 10.88 16.69
N LEU A 284 6.35 11.41 16.53
CA LEU A 284 5.88 11.91 15.24
C LEU A 284 6.74 13.07 14.76
N SER A 285 7.15 12.98 13.50
CA SER A 285 8.05 13.94 12.87
C SER A 285 7.78 14.02 11.36
N VAL A 286 8.31 15.07 10.76
CA VAL A 286 8.30 15.29 9.31
C VAL A 286 9.70 15.03 8.75
N PHE A 287 9.77 14.70 7.47
CA PHE A 287 11.02 14.52 6.74
C PHE A 287 11.08 15.45 5.53
N ARG A 288 12.05 16.37 5.54
CA ARG A 288 12.35 17.19 4.37
C ARG A 288 13.02 16.34 3.31
N ILE A 289 12.45 16.29 2.10
CA ILE A 289 13.13 15.67 0.96
C ILE A 289 14.34 16.55 0.57
N PRO A 290 15.58 16.04 0.70
CA PRO A 290 16.79 16.81 0.38
C PRO A 290 16.76 17.42 -1.02
N GLY A 291 17.22 18.66 -1.13
CA GLY A 291 17.19 19.41 -2.40
C GLY A 291 15.85 20.08 -2.71
N THR A 292 14.84 19.92 -1.84
CA THR A 292 13.51 20.52 -2.02
C THR A 292 13.07 21.29 -0.78
N GLU A 293 11.90 21.92 -0.88
CA GLU A 293 11.14 22.56 0.20
C GLU A 293 10.04 21.65 0.74
N VAL A 294 9.84 20.45 0.17
CA VAL A 294 8.71 19.57 0.47
C VAL A 294 8.98 18.72 1.71
N ASP A 295 8.16 18.91 2.74
CA ASP A 295 8.11 18.07 3.93
C ASP A 295 7.07 16.96 3.76
N ILE A 296 7.53 15.71 3.84
CA ILE A 296 6.65 14.54 3.88
C ILE A 296 6.43 14.09 5.32
N CYS A 297 5.27 13.50 5.57
CA CYS A 297 4.99 12.77 6.81
C CYS A 297 4.31 11.45 6.48
N VAL A 298 4.32 10.51 7.43
CA VAL A 298 3.73 9.18 7.23
C VAL A 298 2.62 8.97 8.25
N ALA A 299 1.43 8.59 7.78
CA ALA A 299 0.34 8.08 8.60
C ALA A 299 -0.03 6.69 8.12
N ILE A 300 0.38 5.67 8.88
CA ILE A 300 0.22 4.27 8.50
C ILE A 300 -1.23 3.84 8.74
N SER A 301 -2.02 3.65 7.68
CA SER A 301 -3.36 3.08 7.78
C SER A 301 -4.24 3.80 8.78
N LEU A 302 -4.69 3.14 9.85
CA LEU A 302 -5.57 3.73 10.86
C LEU A 302 -5.07 5.09 11.39
N ASP A 303 -3.75 5.34 11.42
CA ASP A 303 -3.21 6.66 11.80
C ASP A 303 -3.79 7.79 10.92
N ALA A 304 -4.01 7.55 9.63
CA ALA A 304 -4.53 8.56 8.70
C ALA A 304 -6.02 8.87 8.91
N PHE A 305 -6.74 8.00 9.61
CA PHE A 305 -8.15 8.21 9.95
C PHE A 305 -8.32 9.07 11.21
N VAL A 306 -7.30 9.09 12.08
CA VAL A 306 -7.41 9.71 13.41
C VAL A 306 -7.17 11.22 13.31
N PRO A 307 -8.17 12.08 13.54
CA PRO A 307 -8.03 13.53 13.32
C PRO A 307 -6.91 14.15 14.15
N ARG A 308 -6.74 13.68 15.41
CA ARG A 308 -5.65 14.12 16.28
C ARG A 308 -4.27 13.82 15.69
N TYR A 309 -4.08 12.65 15.09
CA TYR A 309 -2.80 12.27 14.48
C TYR A 309 -2.45 13.20 13.32
N ILE A 310 -3.43 13.47 12.44
CA ILE A 310 -3.28 14.40 11.34
C ILE A 310 -2.95 15.82 11.85
N GLN A 311 -3.63 16.30 12.88
CA GLN A 311 -3.37 17.62 13.47
C GLN A 311 -1.95 17.74 14.03
N GLU A 312 -1.43 16.69 14.67
CA GLU A 312 -0.07 16.68 15.22
C GLU A 312 0.98 16.75 14.11
N LEU A 313 0.80 16.01 13.00
CA LEU A 313 1.68 16.07 11.84
C LEU A 313 1.59 17.41 11.09
N ASP A 314 0.38 17.94 10.92
CA ASP A 314 0.18 19.27 10.31
C ASP A 314 0.85 20.37 11.13
N SER A 315 0.76 20.31 12.47
CA SER A 315 1.41 21.27 13.37
C SER A 315 2.94 21.28 13.25
N LYS A 316 3.53 20.18 12.76
CA LYS A 316 4.96 20.01 12.51
C LYS A 316 5.37 20.42 11.09
N GLY A 317 4.42 20.88 10.27
CA GLY A 317 4.65 21.41 8.93
C GLY A 317 4.62 20.36 7.83
N CYS A 318 3.87 19.27 7.98
CA CYS A 318 3.74 18.28 6.90
C CYS A 318 3.03 18.88 5.68
N ASP A 319 3.63 18.77 4.49
CA ASP A 319 3.02 19.21 3.23
C ASP A 319 2.32 18.07 2.48
N VAL A 320 2.95 16.89 2.45
CA VAL A 320 2.46 15.70 1.76
C VAL A 320 2.37 14.55 2.75
N LEU A 321 1.14 14.12 3.03
CA LEU A 321 0.88 12.94 3.84
C LEU A 321 1.07 11.69 2.98
N LEU A 322 1.92 10.77 3.41
CA LEU A 322 2.05 9.45 2.85
C LEU A 322 1.20 8.50 3.69
N GLN A 323 0.24 7.84 3.06
CA GLN A 323 -0.69 6.90 3.68
C GLN A 323 -0.51 5.49 3.09
N PRO A 324 0.57 4.76 3.44
CA PRO A 324 0.65 3.34 3.14
C PRO A 324 -0.47 2.58 3.84
N ASP A 325 -1.25 1.81 3.08
CA ASP A 325 -2.41 1.07 3.59
C ASP A 325 -2.39 -0.40 3.22
N ALA A 326 -2.82 -1.24 4.16
CA ALA A 326 -3.14 -2.65 3.94
C ALA A 326 -4.48 -2.98 4.59
N ASN A 327 -5.56 -2.81 3.82
CA ASN A 327 -6.90 -3.15 4.26
C ASN A 327 -7.11 -4.67 4.32
N SER A 328 -6.97 -5.29 5.49
CA SER A 328 -7.19 -6.74 5.67
C SER A 328 -8.68 -7.14 5.69
N GLY A 329 -9.53 -6.34 5.05
CA GLY A 329 -10.96 -6.55 4.91
C GLY A 329 -11.39 -6.41 3.45
N ALA A 330 -12.55 -6.96 3.13
CA ALA A 330 -13.15 -6.81 1.80
C ALA A 330 -13.42 -5.32 1.51
N TRP A 331 -12.92 -4.75 0.40
CA TRP A 331 -13.11 -3.33 0.06
C TRP A 331 -14.59 -2.96 -0.12
N ALA A 332 -15.34 -3.80 -0.82
CA ALA A 332 -16.74 -3.55 -1.18
C ALA A 332 -17.72 -4.22 -0.20
N THR A 333 -17.62 -3.86 1.08
CA THR A 333 -18.53 -4.33 2.14
C THR A 333 -18.78 -3.24 3.19
N ASP A 334 -19.45 -3.60 4.28
CA ASP A 334 -19.56 -2.73 5.45
C ASP A 334 -18.21 -2.73 6.19
N GLY A 335 -17.70 -1.55 6.50
CA GLY A 335 -16.43 -1.35 7.19
C GLY A 335 -16.55 -1.47 8.70
N GLY A 336 -15.40 -1.31 9.35
CA GLY A 336 -15.27 -1.43 10.80
C GLY A 336 -15.91 -0.28 11.58
N LEU A 337 -16.33 0.80 10.91
CA LEU A 337 -17.08 1.90 11.53
C LEU A 337 -18.60 1.77 11.32
N GLY A 338 -19.06 0.72 10.65
CA GLY A 338 -20.47 0.42 10.40
C GLY A 338 -21.08 1.09 9.15
N TYR A 339 -20.24 1.62 8.26
CA TYR A 339 -20.66 2.25 7.00
C TYR A 339 -20.17 1.45 5.79
N TRP A 340 -20.58 1.86 4.59
CA TRP A 340 -19.95 1.37 3.36
C TRP A 340 -18.45 1.67 3.44
N GLN A 341 -17.60 0.65 3.36
CA GLN A 341 -16.18 0.79 3.71
C GLN A 341 -15.45 1.85 2.87
N PRO A 342 -15.68 2.00 1.54
CA PRO A 342 -15.13 3.11 0.77
C PRO A 342 -15.49 4.51 1.31
N LEU A 343 -16.64 4.68 2.00
CA LEU A 343 -16.96 5.92 2.72
C LEU A 343 -16.04 6.13 3.92
N GLU A 344 -15.73 5.07 4.65
CA GLU A 344 -14.84 5.12 5.81
C GLU A 344 -13.42 5.51 5.38
N TRP A 345 -12.90 4.91 4.31
CA TRP A 345 -11.60 5.23 3.71
C TRP A 345 -11.52 6.65 3.15
N LEU A 346 -12.63 7.21 2.66
CA LEU A 346 -12.68 8.62 2.28
C LEU A 346 -12.39 9.55 3.48
N GLY A 347 -12.74 9.11 4.70
CA GLY A 347 -12.42 9.82 5.93
C GLY A 347 -10.93 10.03 6.17
N SER A 348 -10.06 9.12 5.72
CA SER A 348 -8.60 9.28 5.79
C SER A 348 -8.04 10.01 4.57
N SER A 349 -8.34 9.52 3.36
CA SER A 349 -7.74 10.06 2.12
C SER A 349 -8.22 11.46 1.77
N MET A 350 -9.47 11.82 2.11
CA MET A 350 -10.02 13.16 1.91
C MET A 350 -9.96 14.00 3.19
N GLY A 351 -10.23 13.40 4.35
CA GLY A 351 -10.25 14.12 5.63
C GLY A 351 -8.90 14.74 6.00
N SER A 352 -7.79 14.08 5.65
CA SER A 352 -6.43 14.59 5.90
C SER A 352 -6.07 15.87 5.15
N ILE A 353 -6.76 16.19 4.06
CA ILE A 353 -6.53 17.39 3.25
C ILE A 353 -7.57 18.50 3.47
N GLN A 354 -8.37 18.43 4.54
CA GLN A 354 -9.37 19.45 4.86
C GLN A 354 -8.74 20.57 5.68
N THR A 355 -9.11 21.83 5.42
CA THR A 355 -8.47 23.01 6.01
C THR A 355 -9.21 23.55 7.24
N LYS A 356 -10.54 23.40 7.25
CA LYS A 356 -11.41 23.96 8.30
C LYS A 356 -12.24 22.92 9.02
N LYS A 357 -12.86 22.03 8.26
CA LYS A 357 -13.77 21.03 8.80
C LYS A 357 -14.06 19.93 7.79
N TYR A 358 -14.58 18.82 8.31
CA TYR A 358 -15.25 17.79 7.51
C TYR A 358 -16.22 17.00 8.38
N ILE A 359 -17.06 16.18 7.74
CA ILE A 359 -17.98 15.30 8.46
C ILE A 359 -17.41 13.88 8.45
N GLY A 360 -17.23 13.29 9.63
CA GLY A 360 -16.72 11.94 9.76
C GLY A 360 -16.76 11.42 11.20
N CYS A 361 -16.16 10.25 11.42
CA CYS A 361 -16.04 9.68 12.76
C CYS A 361 -14.95 10.43 13.55
N PRO A 362 -15.27 11.06 14.71
CA PRO A 362 -14.30 11.88 15.44
C PRO A 362 -13.20 11.06 16.13
N ASN A 363 -13.47 9.79 16.48
CA ASN A 363 -12.50 8.91 17.12
C ASN A 363 -12.59 7.48 16.53
N PRO A 364 -12.10 7.27 15.29
CA PRO A 364 -12.24 5.97 14.61
C PRO A 364 -11.45 4.87 15.30
N HIS A 365 -10.29 5.19 15.90
CA HIS A 365 -9.53 4.23 16.68
C HIS A 365 -10.36 3.69 17.87
N GLU A 366 -10.94 4.56 18.70
CA GLU A 366 -11.81 4.12 19.80
C GLU A 366 -13.07 3.39 19.32
N ALA A 367 -13.67 3.85 18.21
CA ALA A 367 -14.82 3.17 17.61
C ALA A 367 -14.49 1.71 17.26
N LEU A 368 -13.35 1.44 16.63
CA LEU A 368 -12.96 0.06 16.28
C LEU A 368 -12.78 -0.87 17.50
N PHE A 369 -12.38 -0.35 18.66
CA PHE A 369 -12.26 -1.15 19.89
C PHE A 369 -13.57 -1.31 20.66
N SER A 370 -14.51 -0.38 20.49
CA SER A 370 -15.75 -0.33 21.27
C SER A 370 -16.96 -0.87 20.52
N GLN A 371 -16.90 -0.98 19.19
CA GLN A 371 -18.03 -1.39 18.39
C GLN A 371 -18.42 -2.84 18.66
N LYS A 372 -19.64 -3.00 19.19
CA LYS A 372 -20.38 -4.25 19.02
C LYS A 372 -20.77 -4.36 17.55
N THR A 373 -20.73 -5.57 17.01
CA THR A 373 -21.12 -5.86 15.62
C THR A 373 -22.43 -5.14 15.25
N GLY A 374 -22.38 -4.28 14.23
CA GLY A 374 -23.53 -3.54 13.70
C GLY A 374 -23.78 -2.14 14.29
N GLN A 375 -22.96 -1.65 15.22
CA GLN A 375 -23.07 -0.27 15.71
C GLN A 375 -22.29 0.68 14.79
N LYS A 376 -22.93 1.77 14.33
CA LYS A 376 -22.25 2.80 13.52
C LYS A 376 -21.50 3.79 14.39
N CYS A 377 -20.35 4.29 13.92
CA CYS A 377 -19.75 5.48 14.51
C CYS A 377 -20.66 6.69 14.25
N ASN A 378 -20.84 7.57 15.24
CA ASN A 378 -21.59 8.80 15.00
C ASN A 378 -20.73 9.77 14.19
N PHE A 379 -21.20 10.14 13.00
CA PHE A 379 -20.54 11.17 12.20
C PHE A 379 -20.85 12.55 12.75
N GLU A 380 -19.81 13.36 12.90
CA GLU A 380 -19.85 14.69 13.47
C GLU A 380 -19.08 15.66 12.59
N GLU A 381 -19.35 16.96 12.74
CA GLU A 381 -18.51 18.00 12.14
C GLU A 381 -17.19 18.09 12.93
N ILE A 382 -16.12 17.56 12.35
CA ILE A 382 -14.77 17.58 12.90
C ILE A 382 -14.14 18.90 12.46
N THR A 383 -13.85 19.78 13.41
CA THR A 383 -13.09 21.00 13.13
C THR A 383 -11.61 20.65 13.01
N VAL A 384 -11.01 21.03 11.89
CA VAL A 384 -9.57 20.93 11.64
C VAL A 384 -9.03 22.33 11.40
N ASN A 385 -7.85 22.62 11.91
CA ASN A 385 -7.15 23.88 11.62
C ASN A 385 -5.88 23.54 10.84
N SER A 386 -6.05 22.81 9.73
CA SER A 386 -4.93 22.32 8.91
C SER A 386 -4.33 23.49 8.13
N LYS A 387 -3.00 23.61 8.18
CA LYS A 387 -2.25 24.72 7.58
C LYS A 387 -1.33 24.28 6.45
N SER A 388 -0.83 23.05 6.50
CA SER A 388 0.30 22.61 5.69
C SER A 388 -0.05 21.43 4.80
N ILE A 389 -0.79 20.42 5.30
CA ILE A 389 -1.02 19.18 4.53
C ILE A 389 -1.87 19.52 3.31
N LYS A 390 -1.27 19.49 2.12
CA LYS A 390 -1.91 19.83 0.83
C LYS A 390 -2.28 18.61 0.01
N TYR A 391 -1.56 17.52 0.20
CA TYR A 391 -1.71 16.30 -0.58
C TYR A 391 -1.69 15.05 0.31
N ASN A 392 -2.37 14.01 -0.14
CA ASN A 392 -2.25 12.66 0.42
C ASN A 392 -1.93 11.68 -0.72
N VAL A 393 -0.90 10.85 -0.50
CA VAL A 393 -0.46 9.78 -1.39
C VAL A 393 -0.74 8.45 -0.72
N ASN A 394 -1.72 7.72 -1.24
CA ASN A 394 -2.31 6.56 -0.60
C ASN A 394 -2.20 5.28 -1.46
N PRO A 395 -1.08 4.53 -1.38
CA PRO A 395 -0.96 3.20 -1.95
C PRO A 395 -1.70 2.15 -1.11
N MET A 396 -2.38 1.23 -1.79
CA MET A 396 -3.15 0.14 -1.19
C MET A 396 -2.55 -1.23 -1.54
N MET A 397 -2.25 -2.04 -0.53
CA MET A 397 -1.93 -3.45 -0.71
C MET A 397 -3.12 -4.19 -1.32
N THR A 398 -2.90 -5.05 -2.32
CA THR A 398 -3.93 -5.97 -2.82
C THR A 398 -3.42 -7.40 -2.92
N GLY A 399 -4.30 -8.38 -2.78
CA GLY A 399 -3.92 -9.80 -2.84
C GLY A 399 -4.58 -10.64 -1.74
N ASN A 400 -4.31 -11.93 -1.75
CA ASN A 400 -4.78 -12.85 -0.71
C ASN A 400 -3.61 -13.34 0.13
N LEU A 401 -3.75 -13.22 1.46
CA LEU A 401 -2.91 -13.93 2.42
C LEU A 401 -3.77 -15.04 3.03
N PHE A 402 -3.78 -16.20 2.36
CA PHE A 402 -4.73 -17.28 2.64
C PHE A 402 -6.19 -16.79 2.45
N GLU A 403 -7.04 -16.95 3.45
CA GLU A 403 -8.43 -16.47 3.47
C GLU A 403 -8.55 -14.94 3.62
N VAL A 404 -7.48 -14.27 4.07
CA VAL A 404 -7.51 -12.82 4.30
C VAL A 404 -7.33 -12.09 2.97
N SER A 405 -8.38 -11.38 2.56
CA SER A 405 -8.35 -10.48 1.41
C SER A 405 -7.75 -9.14 1.82
N PHE A 406 -6.76 -8.70 1.04
CA PHE A 406 -6.31 -7.32 1.00
C PHE A 406 -6.86 -6.68 -0.28
N ASP A 407 -7.65 -5.62 -0.14
CA ASP A 407 -8.30 -4.96 -1.27
C ASP A 407 -8.48 -3.46 -1.02
N GLY A 408 -8.40 -2.67 -2.09
CA GLY A 408 -8.50 -1.23 -1.98
C GLY A 408 -8.29 -0.52 -3.31
N GLN A 409 -8.56 0.79 -3.31
CA GLN A 409 -8.25 1.67 -4.43
C GLN A 409 -7.14 2.64 -4.03
N THR A 410 -5.98 2.52 -4.68
CA THR A 410 -4.89 3.48 -4.51
C THR A 410 -5.35 4.86 -4.98
N ALA A 411 -4.97 5.92 -4.27
CA ALA A 411 -5.40 7.28 -4.56
C ALA A 411 -4.28 8.31 -4.34
N ILE A 412 -4.37 9.43 -5.06
CA ILE A 412 -3.66 10.67 -4.74
C ILE A 412 -4.72 11.77 -4.66
N THR A 413 -4.86 12.39 -3.50
CA THR A 413 -5.80 13.49 -3.26
C THR A 413 -5.04 14.79 -3.01
N GLY A 414 -5.68 15.93 -3.26
CA GLY A 414 -5.10 17.22 -2.93
C GLY A 414 -6.03 18.39 -3.20
N ARG A 415 -5.49 19.60 -2.99
CA ARG A 415 -6.23 20.87 -3.14
C ARG A 415 -5.85 21.73 -4.35
N ASP A 416 -5.05 21.22 -5.28
CA ASP A 416 -4.71 21.99 -6.49
C ASP A 416 -5.77 21.87 -7.60
N LYS A 417 -5.57 22.64 -8.69
CA LYS A 417 -6.52 22.75 -9.81
C LYS A 417 -6.86 21.43 -10.52
N ARG A 418 -6.08 20.36 -10.31
CA ARG A 418 -6.35 19.03 -10.87
C ARG A 418 -7.30 18.21 -10.02
N ALA A 419 -7.58 18.65 -8.79
CA ALA A 419 -8.44 17.97 -7.86
C ALA A 419 -9.86 17.80 -8.44
N ARG A 420 -10.20 16.58 -8.82
CA ARG A 420 -11.50 16.18 -9.35
C ARG A 420 -12.46 15.90 -8.22
N ARG A 421 -13.66 16.47 -8.31
CA ARG A 421 -14.78 16.24 -7.38
C ARG A 421 -15.95 15.48 -8.02
N ASP A 422 -15.84 15.19 -9.32
CA ASP A 422 -16.82 14.47 -10.12
C ASP A 422 -16.60 12.94 -10.13
N ILE A 423 -15.59 12.46 -9.42
CA ILE A 423 -15.25 11.05 -9.21
C ILE A 423 -15.20 10.73 -7.70
N ASN A 424 -15.30 9.45 -7.36
CA ASN A 424 -15.18 8.95 -6.00
C ASN A 424 -14.82 7.46 -5.99
N TYR A 425 -14.53 6.90 -4.82
CA TYR A 425 -14.38 5.44 -4.67
C TYR A 425 -15.65 4.69 -5.09
N VAL A 426 -15.48 3.40 -5.44
CA VAL A 426 -16.55 2.54 -5.92
C VAL A 426 -17.74 2.51 -4.96
N GLY A 427 -18.94 2.61 -5.50
CA GLY A 427 -20.18 2.60 -4.73
C GLY A 427 -20.51 3.91 -4.01
N LEU A 428 -19.75 4.98 -4.20
CA LEU A 428 -20.07 6.30 -3.66
C LEU A 428 -20.64 7.24 -4.73
N PRO A 429 -21.55 8.16 -4.35
CA PRO A 429 -21.84 9.33 -5.16
C PRO A 429 -20.58 10.11 -5.49
N LYS A 430 -20.62 10.93 -6.55
CA LYS A 430 -19.53 11.88 -6.85
C LYS A 430 -19.21 12.69 -5.61
N LEU A 431 -17.93 13.01 -5.38
CA LEU A 431 -17.49 13.69 -4.16
C LEU A 431 -18.25 15.01 -3.90
N GLN A 432 -18.52 15.78 -4.95
CA GLN A 432 -19.30 17.02 -4.88
C GLN A 432 -20.77 16.83 -4.46
N ASP A 433 -21.32 15.63 -4.66
CA ASP A 433 -22.71 15.27 -4.34
C ASP A 433 -22.80 14.48 -3.02
N LEU A 434 -21.66 14.15 -2.40
CA LEU A 434 -21.60 13.37 -1.16
C LEU A 434 -21.98 14.23 0.05
N THR A 435 -23.18 14.01 0.56
CA THR A 435 -23.71 14.74 1.72
C THR A 435 -24.04 13.84 2.90
N PHE A 436 -23.89 14.37 4.11
CA PHE A 436 -24.42 13.79 5.35
C PHE A 436 -25.35 14.82 6.00
N GLU A 437 -26.59 14.43 6.29
CA GLU A 437 -27.63 15.32 6.82
C GLU A 437 -27.80 16.62 5.98
N GLY A 438 -27.69 16.50 4.66
CA GLY A 438 -27.83 17.63 3.72
C GLY A 438 -26.62 18.56 3.62
N LYS A 439 -25.52 18.27 4.33
CA LYS A 439 -24.26 19.03 4.26
C LYS A 439 -23.20 18.25 3.49
N ILE A 440 -22.40 18.93 2.66
CA ILE A 440 -21.26 18.32 1.98
C ILE A 440 -20.28 17.79 3.03
N MET A 441 -19.82 16.55 2.87
CA MET A 441 -18.94 15.91 3.86
C MET A 441 -17.51 16.45 3.82
N PHE A 442 -16.98 16.73 2.63
CA PHE A 442 -15.61 17.20 2.41
C PHE A 442 -15.63 18.40 1.46
N GLU A 443 -15.43 19.59 1.99
CA GLU A 443 -15.56 20.85 1.24
C GLU A 443 -14.31 21.16 0.41
N ASP A 444 -13.14 20.76 0.89
CA ASP A 444 -11.86 21.10 0.28
C ASP A 444 -11.32 19.97 -0.62
N GLY A 445 -10.63 20.35 -1.69
CA GLY A 445 -9.87 19.43 -2.53
C GLY A 445 -10.68 18.37 -3.27
N GLY A 446 -10.01 17.29 -3.65
CA GLY A 446 -10.54 16.21 -4.46
C GLY A 446 -9.47 15.19 -4.86
N PHE A 447 -9.83 14.28 -5.77
CA PHE A 447 -8.92 13.27 -6.31
C PHE A 447 -8.07 13.86 -7.44
N ILE A 448 -6.75 13.85 -7.30
CA ILE A 448 -5.84 14.14 -8.42
C ILE A 448 -5.75 12.90 -9.32
N LEU A 449 -5.58 11.73 -8.70
CA LEU A 449 -5.64 10.44 -9.36
C LEU A 449 -6.37 9.45 -8.45
N LEU A 450 -7.21 8.59 -9.04
CA LEU A 450 -7.90 7.50 -8.34
C LEU A 450 -7.76 6.25 -9.19
N GLY A 451 -7.05 5.25 -8.65
CA GLY A 451 -6.95 3.94 -9.27
C GLY A 451 -8.32 3.26 -9.36
N PRO A 452 -8.61 2.53 -10.45
CA PRO A 452 -9.86 1.79 -10.52
C PRO A 452 -9.87 0.64 -9.51
N TRP A 453 -11.06 0.20 -9.12
CA TRP A 453 -11.20 -1.06 -8.41
C TRP A 453 -10.97 -2.24 -9.38
N SER A 454 -10.76 -3.44 -8.84
CA SER A 454 -10.43 -4.66 -9.60
C SER A 454 -11.43 -4.97 -10.74
N PHE A 455 -12.69 -4.56 -10.56
CA PHE A 455 -13.76 -4.70 -11.54
C PHE A 455 -14.29 -3.34 -11.99
N ASP A 456 -14.44 -3.18 -13.31
CA ASP A 456 -15.03 -1.97 -13.88
C ASP A 456 -16.55 -1.98 -13.69
N LEU A 457 -17.02 -1.03 -12.89
CA LEU A 457 -18.43 -0.78 -12.60
C LEU A 457 -18.84 0.65 -12.95
N SER A 458 -18.02 1.37 -13.72
CA SER A 458 -18.16 2.80 -13.98
C SER A 458 -19.46 3.20 -14.70
N SER A 459 -20.10 2.25 -15.40
CA SER A 459 -21.37 2.44 -16.09
C SER A 459 -22.60 2.36 -15.18
N LEU A 460 -22.45 1.91 -13.94
CA LEU A 460 -23.53 1.68 -12.98
C LEU A 460 -23.74 2.89 -12.06
N THR A 461 -24.95 3.06 -11.55
CA THR A 461 -25.22 4.03 -10.46
C THR A 461 -24.53 3.63 -9.15
N PRO A 462 -24.28 4.54 -8.19
CA PRO A 462 -23.63 4.19 -6.93
C PRO A 462 -24.30 3.03 -6.17
N GLU A 463 -25.63 2.98 -6.14
CA GLU A 463 -26.38 1.89 -5.48
C GLU A 463 -26.17 0.54 -6.21
N GLU A 464 -26.23 0.53 -7.54
CA GLU A 464 -25.95 -0.67 -8.34
C GLU A 464 -24.49 -1.11 -8.20
N GLN A 465 -23.55 -0.16 -8.12
CA GLN A 465 -22.15 -0.44 -7.83
C GLN A 465 -21.99 -1.12 -6.47
N GLN A 466 -22.63 -0.62 -5.40
CA GLN A 466 -22.58 -1.28 -4.08
C GLN A 466 -23.13 -2.70 -4.14
N ASN A 467 -24.28 -2.91 -4.77
CA ASN A 467 -24.89 -4.24 -4.89
C ASN A 467 -23.97 -5.19 -5.66
N LYS A 468 -23.47 -4.76 -6.82
CA LYS A 468 -22.63 -5.62 -7.67
C LYS A 468 -21.26 -5.89 -7.07
N SER A 469 -20.65 -4.89 -6.44
CA SER A 469 -19.36 -5.03 -5.80
C SER A 469 -19.40 -5.96 -4.58
N ARG A 470 -20.49 -5.99 -3.80
CA ARG A 470 -20.69 -7.00 -2.74
C ARG A 470 -20.72 -8.43 -3.25
N GLU A 471 -21.26 -8.67 -4.43
CA GLU A 471 -21.23 -9.99 -5.07
C GLU A 471 -19.81 -10.35 -5.51
N LEU A 472 -19.17 -9.45 -6.26
CA LEU A 472 -17.83 -9.65 -6.83
C LEU A 472 -16.77 -9.81 -5.74
N GLN A 473 -16.87 -9.06 -4.64
CA GLN A 473 -15.97 -9.15 -3.51
C GLN A 473 -15.89 -10.57 -2.93
N LYS A 474 -17.02 -11.27 -2.84
CA LYS A 474 -17.06 -12.66 -2.34
C LYS A 474 -16.31 -13.61 -3.27
N THR A 475 -16.22 -13.28 -4.55
CA THR A 475 -15.52 -14.12 -5.52
C THR A 475 -14.00 -13.94 -5.52
N LEU A 476 -13.47 -12.94 -4.78
CA LEU A 476 -12.03 -12.68 -4.68
C LEU A 476 -11.32 -13.55 -3.63
N TYR A 477 -12.06 -14.19 -2.73
CA TYR A 477 -11.51 -15.04 -1.68
C TYR A 477 -10.88 -16.33 -2.23
N GLN A 478 -10.06 -16.98 -1.40
CA GLN A 478 -9.44 -18.25 -1.72
C GLN A 478 -10.49 -19.33 -2.05
N GLY A 479 -10.31 -20.05 -3.17
CA GLY A 479 -11.21 -21.10 -3.65
C GLY A 479 -12.36 -20.62 -4.53
N GLU A 480 -12.50 -19.32 -4.78
CA GLU A 480 -13.63 -18.73 -5.51
C GLU A 480 -13.28 -18.35 -6.97
N GLU A 481 -14.30 -18.04 -7.79
CA GLU A 481 -14.16 -17.84 -9.25
C GLU A 481 -13.12 -16.78 -9.67
N ASN A 482 -12.98 -15.73 -8.86
CA ASN A 482 -12.08 -14.61 -9.11
C ASN A 482 -10.95 -14.52 -8.09
N GLU A 483 -10.61 -15.64 -7.43
CA GLU A 483 -9.49 -15.71 -6.50
C GLU A 483 -8.24 -15.01 -7.08
N GLY A 484 -7.68 -14.07 -6.32
CA GLY A 484 -6.44 -13.40 -6.69
C GLY A 484 -6.53 -12.46 -7.90
N LYS A 485 -7.72 -12.21 -8.49
CA LYS A 485 -7.91 -11.29 -9.63
C LYS A 485 -7.96 -9.81 -9.20
N TYR A 486 -7.01 -9.41 -8.36
CA TYR A 486 -6.82 -8.02 -7.97
C TYR A 486 -6.06 -7.25 -9.04
N LEU A 487 -6.15 -5.92 -8.97
CA LEU A 487 -5.44 -5.01 -9.86
C LEU A 487 -4.18 -4.44 -9.19
N SER A 488 -3.06 -4.45 -9.91
CA SER A 488 -1.91 -3.61 -9.57
C SER A 488 -2.09 -2.19 -10.12
N THR A 489 -1.82 -1.16 -9.31
CA THR A 489 -1.97 0.24 -9.75
C THR A 489 -0.70 1.04 -9.53
N ILE A 490 -0.40 1.96 -10.44
CA ILE A 490 0.71 2.93 -10.32
C ILE A 490 0.14 4.31 -10.61
N LEU A 491 -0.01 5.14 -9.58
CA LEU A 491 -0.43 6.53 -9.74
C LEU A 491 0.77 7.45 -9.66
N ILE A 492 0.94 8.33 -10.64
CA ILE A 492 2.13 9.18 -10.77
C ILE A 492 1.72 10.64 -10.90
N ALA A 493 2.10 11.47 -9.94
CA ALA A 493 1.78 12.90 -9.97
C ALA A 493 2.96 13.77 -9.56
N ASP A 494 3.12 14.90 -10.25
CA ASP A 494 3.96 15.99 -9.76
C ASP A 494 3.18 16.77 -8.70
N LEU A 495 3.64 16.82 -7.46
CA LEU A 495 2.97 17.53 -6.35
C LEU A 495 3.80 18.76 -5.98
N THR A 496 3.14 19.92 -5.81
CA THR A 496 3.83 21.21 -5.69
C THR A 496 3.25 22.13 -4.60
N LEU A 497 4.13 22.81 -3.86
CA LEU A 497 3.76 23.76 -2.80
C LEU A 497 3.39 25.16 -3.33
N GLU A 498 2.81 25.25 -4.53
CA GLU A 498 2.23 26.51 -5.00
C GLU A 498 0.98 26.89 -4.19
N PRO A 499 0.59 28.18 -4.12
CA PRO A 499 -0.63 28.59 -3.45
C PRO A 499 -1.86 27.85 -4.00
N ASP A 500 -2.86 27.63 -3.14
CA ASP A 500 -4.17 27.12 -3.58
C ASP A 500 -4.81 28.15 -4.54
N PHE A 501 -5.41 27.66 -5.64
CA PHE A 501 -5.96 28.48 -6.72
C PHE A 501 -7.33 29.08 -6.41
#